data_AF-A0A2N1FBY7-F1
#
_entry.id   AF-A0A2N1FBY7-F1
#
_cell.length_a   1.000
_cell.length_b   1.000
_cell.length_c   1.000
_cell.angle_alpha   90.00
_cell.angle_beta   90.00
_cell.angle_gamma   90.00
#
_symmetry.space_group_name_H-M   'P 1'
#
loop_
_entity.id
_entity.type
_entity.pdbx_description
1 polymer ?
#
loop_
_entity_poly.entity_id
_entity_poly.type
_entity_poly.pdbx_seq_one_letter_code
_entity_poly.pdbx_strand_id
1 'polypeptide(L)'
;MAIYAKSARKRKLLTIEMEAIKPLNISGKIFCKTIGITYNGQILQSLRDLNLVTFFKVGKKYMYSFEETIMISNKLRKGEISIKTNGGYYITLNDNKAI
;
A
#
# COMPACT_ATOMS: atom_id res chain seq x y z
N MET A 1 37.06 27.71 -42.86
CA MET A 1 35.74 27.41 -43.47
C MET A 1 35.72 25.94 -43.88
N ALA A 2 34.91 25.11 -43.22
CA ALA A 2 34.28 23.91 -43.78
C ALA A 2 33.31 23.38 -42.71
N ILE A 3 32.03 23.65 -42.95
CA ILE A 3 30.89 23.25 -42.14
C ILE A 3 30.66 21.76 -42.45
N TYR A 4 30.68 20.88 -41.45
CA TYR A 4 30.19 19.51 -41.64
C TYR A 4 29.00 19.26 -40.71
N ALA A 5 27.82 19.56 -41.25
CA ALA A 5 26.54 19.21 -40.66
C ALA A 5 26.35 17.69 -40.71
N LYS A 6 26.30 17.03 -39.54
CA LYS A 6 25.76 15.67 -39.43
C LYS A 6 24.44 15.72 -38.68
N SER A 7 23.39 15.86 -39.49
CA SER A 7 22.01 15.42 -39.28
C SER A 7 21.72 14.76 -37.92
N ALA A 8 21.11 15.52 -37.02
CA ALA A 8 20.50 14.99 -35.80
C ALA A 8 19.19 14.27 -36.17
N ARG A 9 19.29 13.01 -36.57
CA ARG A 9 18.12 12.14 -36.74
C ARG A 9 17.58 11.81 -35.33
N LYS A 10 16.74 12.70 -34.81
CA LYS A 10 16.01 12.60 -33.54
C LYS A 10 15.21 11.29 -33.54
N ARG A 11 15.77 10.23 -32.95
CA ARG A 11 15.02 8.99 -32.72
C ARG A 11 13.91 9.33 -31.73
N LYS A 12 12.68 9.43 -32.24
CA LYS A 12 11.47 9.53 -31.42
C LYS A 12 11.35 8.20 -30.67
N LEU A 13 11.85 8.17 -29.43
CA LEU A 13 11.62 7.04 -28.53
C LEU A 13 10.11 6.99 -28.31
N LEU A 14 9.47 5.95 -28.83
CA LEU A 14 8.10 5.59 -28.46
C LEU A 14 8.17 5.12 -27.00
N THR A 15 7.92 6.04 -26.07
CA THR A 15 7.71 5.68 -24.67
C THR A 15 6.36 4.98 -24.60
N ILE A 16 6.37 3.65 -24.69
CA ILE A 16 5.22 2.84 -24.33
C ILE A 16 5.07 3.03 -22.82
N GLU A 17 3.99 3.67 -22.37
CA GLU A 17 3.65 3.75 -20.95
C GLU A 17 3.34 2.32 -20.50
N MET A 18 4.36 1.62 -20.01
CA MET A 18 4.17 0.32 -19.37
C MET A 18 3.43 0.60 -18.07
N GLU A 19 2.16 0.21 -17.99
CA GLU A 19 1.46 0.17 -16.70
C GLU A 19 2.35 -0.60 -15.71
N ALA A 20 2.78 0.09 -14.66
CA ALA A 20 3.63 -0.51 -13.65
C ALA A 20 2.88 -1.68 -13.02
N ILE A 21 3.40 -2.90 -13.22
CA ILE A 21 2.81 -4.12 -12.69
C ILE A 21 2.69 -3.96 -11.17
N LYS A 22 1.46 -4.06 -10.66
CA LYS A 22 1.20 -3.97 -9.22
C LYS A 22 1.76 -5.21 -8.53
N PRO A 23 2.49 -5.06 -7.41
CA PRO A 23 3.02 -6.20 -6.69
C PRO A 23 1.88 -7.00 -6.07
N LEU A 24 1.98 -8.33 -6.12
CA LEU A 24 1.01 -9.21 -5.45
C LEU A 24 1.02 -9.01 -3.93
N ASN A 25 2.22 -8.90 -3.36
CA ASN A 25 2.42 -8.75 -1.92
C ASN A 25 3.35 -7.58 -1.62
N ILE A 26 3.07 -6.89 -0.52
CA ILE A 26 3.79 -5.70 -0.09
C ILE A 26 4.26 -5.84 1.36
N SER A 27 5.33 -5.12 1.69
CA SER A 27 5.80 -5.05 3.08
C SER A 27 4.88 -4.17 3.93
N GLY A 28 4.90 -4.38 5.25
CA GLY A 28 4.12 -3.55 6.19
C GLY A 28 4.35 -2.05 6.07
N LYS A 29 5.57 -1.62 5.71
CA LYS A 29 5.87 -0.19 5.49
C LYS A 29 5.14 0.37 4.27
N ILE A 30 5.11 -0.41 3.18
CA ILE A 30 4.39 -0.03 1.96
C ILE A 30 2.89 -0.09 2.22
N PHE A 31 2.40 -1.12 2.93
CA PHE A 31 1.01 -1.26 3.34
C PHE A 31 0.47 -0.02 4.05
N CYS A 32 1.14 0.42 5.12
CA CYS A 32 0.77 1.63 5.86
C CYS A 32 0.77 2.87 4.94
N LYS A 33 1.80 3.02 4.10
CA LYS A 33 1.89 4.13 3.14
C LYS A 33 0.74 4.14 2.14
N THR A 34 0.33 2.98 1.62
CA THR A 34 -0.78 2.84 0.66
C THR A 34 -2.12 3.22 1.28
N ILE A 35 -2.33 2.89 2.57
CA ILE A 35 -3.54 3.28 3.30
C ILE A 35 -3.53 4.79 3.65
N GLY A 36 -2.36 5.42 3.66
CA GLY A 36 -2.17 6.82 4.02
C GLY A 36 -1.88 7.03 5.50
N ILE A 37 -1.32 6.03 6.19
CA ILE A 37 -0.96 6.11 7.60
C ILE A 37 0.55 5.95 7.80
N THR A 38 1.07 6.53 8.87
CA THR A 38 2.46 6.31 9.30
C THR A 38 2.67 4.84 9.66
N TYR A 39 3.84 4.29 9.32
CA TYR A 39 4.17 2.92 9.68
C TYR A 39 4.12 2.71 11.19
N ASN A 40 3.29 1.76 11.63
CA ASN A 40 3.19 1.36 13.02
C ASN A 40 2.98 -0.16 13.12
N GLY A 41 3.88 -0.83 13.84
CA GLY A 41 3.83 -2.28 14.01
C GLY A 41 2.63 -2.77 14.83
N GLN A 42 2.13 -1.97 15.78
CA GLN A 42 0.98 -2.33 16.62
C GLN A 42 -0.33 -2.31 15.82
N ILE A 43 -0.46 -1.38 14.87
CA ILE A 43 -1.60 -1.34 13.94
C ILE A 43 -1.61 -2.61 13.08
N LEU A 44 -0.47 -2.95 12.48
CA LEU A 44 -0.34 -4.16 11.66
C LEU A 44 -0.57 -5.44 12.48
N GLN A 45 -0.10 -5.47 13.73
CA GLN A 45 -0.38 -6.58 14.65
C GLN A 45 -1.87 -6.69 14.93
N SER A 46 -2.54 -5.59 15.26
CA SER A 46 -3.99 -5.58 15.52
C SER A 46 -4.81 -6.03 14.30
N LEU A 47 -4.41 -5.64 13.08
CA LEU A 47 -5.06 -6.11 11.86
C LEU A 47 -4.95 -7.63 11.67
N ARG A 48 -3.80 -8.21 12.04
CA ARG A 48 -3.60 -9.66 12.01
C ARG A 48 -4.39 -10.36 13.11
N ASP A 49 -4.39 -9.81 14.32
CA ASP A 49 -5.09 -10.39 15.47
C ASP A 49 -6.61 -10.42 15.24
N LEU A 50 -7.15 -9.42 14.56
CA LEU A 50 -8.55 -9.36 14.13
C LEU A 50 -8.85 -10.16 12.85
N ASN A 51 -7.87 -10.87 12.29
CA ASN A 51 -7.98 -11.62 11.02
C ASN A 51 -8.54 -10.77 9.85
N LEU A 52 -8.21 -9.48 9.82
CA LEU A 52 -8.66 -8.57 8.75
C LEU A 52 -7.75 -8.59 7.51
N VAL A 53 -6.54 -9.12 7.66
CA VAL A 53 -5.55 -9.25 6.59
C VAL A 53 -4.89 -10.61 6.66
N THR A 54 -4.61 -11.18 5.50
CA THR A 54 -3.74 -12.34 5.38
C THR A 54 -2.29 -11.88 5.32
N PHE A 55 -1.40 -12.72 5.84
CA PHE A 55 0.02 -12.43 5.84
C PHE A 55 0.84 -13.71 5.77
N PHE A 56 2.06 -13.56 5.27
CA PHE A 56 3.10 -14.57 5.39
C PHE A 56 4.43 -13.92 5.74
N LYS A 57 5.40 -14.75 6.14
CA LYS A 57 6.74 -14.30 6.50
C LYS A 57 7.74 -14.67 5.42
N VAL A 58 8.63 -13.72 5.12
CA VAL A 58 9.86 -13.94 4.35
C VAL A 58 11.02 -13.54 5.24
N GLY A 59 11.68 -14.52 5.85
CA GLY A 59 12.64 -14.30 6.93
C GLY A 59 11.98 -13.60 8.12
N LYS A 60 12.47 -12.40 8.46
CA LYS A 60 11.93 -11.57 9.57
C LYS A 60 10.84 -10.59 9.12
N LYS A 61 10.50 -10.53 7.83
CA LYS A 61 9.56 -9.54 7.28
C LYS A 61 8.17 -10.14 7.09
N TYR A 62 7.15 -9.41 7.52
CA TYR A 62 5.76 -9.69 7.19
C TYR A 62 5.41 -9.10 5.82
N MET A 63 4.76 -9.92 5.01
CA MET A 63 4.23 -9.57 3.69
C MET A 63 2.71 -9.69 3.71
N TYR A 64 2.03 -8.75 3.07
CA TYR A 64 0.57 -8.63 3.02
C TYR A 64 0.10 -8.55 1.58
N SER A 65 -1.12 -8.99 1.32
CA SER A 65 -1.72 -8.84 -0.01
C SER A 65 -1.94 -7.36 -0.33
N PHE A 66 -1.59 -6.96 -1.55
CA PHE A 66 -1.89 -5.62 -2.04
C PHE A 66 -3.40 -5.36 -2.11
N GLU A 67 -4.20 -6.36 -2.50
CA GLU A 67 -5.65 -6.23 -2.63
C GLU A 67 -6.34 -5.94 -1.29
N GLU A 68 -5.93 -6.65 -0.24
CA GLU A 68 -6.43 -6.44 1.12
C GLU A 68 -6.09 -5.04 1.64
N THR A 69 -4.98 -4.46 1.20
CA THR A 69 -4.61 -3.09 1.56
C THR A 69 -5.67 -2.09 1.11
N ILE A 70 -6.20 -2.28 -0.11
CA ILE A 70 -7.31 -1.47 -0.65
C ILE A 70 -8.58 -1.73 0.15
N MET A 71 -8.88 -2.99 0.48
CA MET A 71 -10.02 -3.36 1.30
C MET A 71 -9.99 -2.65 2.67
N ILE A 72 -8.86 -2.71 3.39
CA ILE A 72 -8.68 -2.06 4.68
C ILE A 72 -8.81 -0.54 4.56
N SER A 73 -8.24 0.07 3.52
CA SER A 73 -8.41 1.51 3.27
C SER A 73 -9.89 1.87 3.12
N ASN A 74 -10.66 1.07 2.38
CA ASN A 74 -12.10 1.27 2.23
C ASN A 74 -12.86 1.08 3.55
N LYS A 75 -12.52 0.06 4.35
CA LYS A 75 -13.13 -0.18 5.66
C LYS A 75 -12.90 0.99 6.63
N LEU A 76 -11.68 1.55 6.64
CA LEU A 76 -11.35 2.73 7.41
C LEU A 76 -12.14 3.96 6.96
N ARG A 77 -12.25 4.20 5.64
CA ARG A 77 -13.03 5.31 5.09
C ARG A 77 -14.52 5.21 5.38
N LYS A 78 -15.07 3.99 5.34
CA LYS A 78 -16.47 3.71 5.67
C LYS A 78 -16.77 3.77 7.17
N GLY A 79 -15.73 3.81 8.01
CA GLY A 79 -15.89 3.74 9.47
C GLY A 79 -16.32 2.37 9.99
N GLU A 80 -16.18 1.30 9.20
CA GLU A 80 -16.40 -0.09 9.67
C GLU A 80 -15.32 -0.49 10.69
N ILE A 81 -14.13 0.06 10.53
CA ILE A 81 -13.01 -0.10 11.46
C ILE A 81 -12.41 1.26 11.79
N SER A 82 -11.78 1.38 12.96
CA SER A 82 -11.15 2.62 13.40
C SER A 82 -9.81 2.35 14.06
N ILE A 83 -8.89 3.31 13.92
CA ILE A 83 -7.62 3.31 14.63
C ILE A 83 -7.81 4.11 15.91
N LYS A 84 -7.65 3.46 17.07
CA LYS A 84 -7.73 4.10 18.39
C LYS A 84 -6.38 4.10 19.09
N THR A 85 -6.25 4.97 20.09
CA THR A 85 -5.03 5.11 20.91
C THR A 85 -5.37 5.00 22.39
N ASN A 86 -4.83 3.99 23.07
CA ASN A 86 -4.90 3.86 24.53
C ASN A 86 -3.65 3.09 25.02
N GLY A 87 -2.59 3.81 25.37
CA GLY A 87 -1.28 3.21 25.69
C GLY A 87 -0.55 2.59 24.47
N GLY A 88 -1.07 2.81 23.27
CA GLY A 88 -0.58 2.25 22.01
C GLY A 88 -1.65 2.36 20.92
N TYR A 89 -1.29 2.01 19.68
CA TYR A 89 -2.21 2.04 18.55
C TYR A 89 -2.85 0.67 18.34
N TYR A 90 -4.17 0.64 18.19
CA TYR A 90 -4.92 -0.59 17.90
C TYR A 90 -6.09 -0.32 16.97
N ILE A 91 -6.57 -1.39 16.33
CA ILE A 91 -7.77 -1.35 15.47
C ILE A 91 -8.97 -1.82 16.29
N THR A 92 -10.10 -1.13 16.15
CA THR A 92 -11.40 -1.60 16.62
C THR A 92 -12.34 -1.82 15.45
N LEU A 93 -13.12 -2.90 15.54
CA LEU A 93 -14.31 -3.06 14.73
C LEU A 93 -15.39 -2.13 15.30
N ASN A 94 -16.04 -1.37 14.43
CA ASN A 94 -17.19 -0.57 14.83
C ASN A 94 -18.44 -1.37 14.47
N ASP A 95 -19.23 -1.72 15.47
CA ASP A 95 -20.55 -2.29 15.26
C ASP A 95 -21.48 -1.20 14.74
N ASN A 96 -21.42 -0.89 13.45
CA ASN A 96 -22.45 -0.07 12.82
C ASN A 96 -23.70 -0.94 12.60
N LYS A 97 -24.57 -1.01 13.61
CA LYS A 97 -26.00 -0.89 13.33
C LYS A 97 -26.19 0.50 12.72
N ALA A 98 -26.53 0.54 11.44
CA ALA A 98 -26.98 1.74 10.78
C ALA A 98 -28.05 2.42 11.66
N ILE A 99 -27.91 3.74 11.84
CA ILE A 99 -29.04 4.61 12.20
C ILE A 99 -29.94 4.69 10.97
#